data_AF-A0A2V9XAZ6-F1
#
_entry.id   AF-A0A2V9XAZ6-F1
#
_cell.length_a   1.000
_cell.length_b   1.000
_cell.length_c   1.000
_cell.angle_alpha   90.00
_cell.angle_beta   90.00
_cell.angle_gamma   90.00
#
_symmetry.space_group_name_H-M   'P 1'
#
loop_
_entity.id
_entity.type
_entity.pdbx_description
1 polymer ?
#
loop_
_entity_poly.entity_id
_entity_poly.type
_entity_poly.pdbx_seq_one_letter_code
_entity_poly.pdbx_strand_id
1 'polypeptide(L)'
;ATPSTQVAQIQPEGRAAAEAISAVLAEINATPALLDALLQRQHYRLTLWNHGDTELNYRRFFNIITLAGLRLEDERVLADSHALIRRWLEQGRLEGLRIDHVDGLQNPEQYLQRLRELAPRNWIAVEKILQSGESLPSRTARRSDGRETSDRFLC
;
A
#
# COMPACT_ATOMS: atom_id res chain seq x y z
N ALA A 1 0.14 29.63 16.03
CA ALA A 1 0.14 30.32 14.73
C ALA A 1 -0.40 29.36 13.68
N THR A 2 -1.65 29.56 13.27
CA THR A 2 -2.34 28.78 12.24
C THR A 2 -1.73 29.14 10.88
N PRO A 3 -1.33 28.19 10.01
CA PRO A 3 -0.97 28.54 8.66
C PRO A 3 -2.26 28.87 7.92
N SER A 4 -2.49 30.16 7.69
CA SER A 4 -3.53 30.65 6.78
C SER A 4 -3.24 30.07 5.40
N THR A 5 -4.04 29.10 4.97
CA THR A 5 -4.14 28.74 3.55
C THR A 5 -4.70 29.96 2.83
N GLN A 6 -3.82 30.82 2.34
CA GLN A 6 -4.19 31.78 1.31
C GLN A 6 -4.61 30.95 0.10
N VAL A 7 -5.92 30.89 -0.14
CA VAL A 7 -6.46 30.49 -1.43
C VAL A 7 -5.82 31.42 -2.45
N ALA A 8 -4.84 30.90 -3.18
CA ALA A 8 -4.17 31.63 -4.24
C ALA A 8 -5.24 32.23 -5.15
N GLN A 9 -5.20 33.55 -5.32
CA GLN A 9 -6.08 34.22 -6.26
C GLN A 9 -5.84 33.60 -7.64
N ILE A 10 -6.85 32.86 -8.13
CA ILE A 10 -6.84 32.34 -9.50
C ILE A 10 -6.84 33.56 -10.40
N GLN A 11 -5.73 33.78 -11.12
CA GLN A 11 -5.59 34.86 -12.08
C GLN A 11 -6.74 34.79 -13.12
N PRO A 12 -7.11 35.90 -13.79
CA PRO A 12 -8.22 35.92 -14.74
C PRO A 12 -8.13 34.83 -15.81
N GLU A 13 -6.92 34.52 -16.26
CA GLU A 13 -6.62 33.43 -17.20
C GLU A 13 -6.94 32.05 -16.62
N GLY A 14 -6.68 31.83 -15.33
CA GLY A 14 -7.05 30.61 -14.62
C GLY A 14 -8.56 30.48 -14.41
N ARG A 15 -9.30 31.59 -14.30
CA ARG A 15 -10.77 31.57 -14.24
C ARG A 15 -11.38 31.22 -15.58
N ALA A 16 -10.91 31.85 -16.66
CA ALA A 16 -11.37 31.53 -18.01
C ALA A 16 -11.06 30.06 -18.39
N ALA A 17 -9.88 29.55 -18.01
CA ALA A 17 -9.54 28.14 -18.20
C ALA A 17 -10.44 27.21 -17.38
N ALA A 18 -10.72 27.54 -16.11
CA ALA A 18 -11.62 26.75 -15.27
C ALA A 18 -13.05 26.70 -15.84
N GLU A 19 -13.59 27.85 -16.31
CA GLU A 19 -14.91 27.93 -16.94
C GLU A 19 -14.97 27.10 -18.23
N ALA A 20 -13.94 27.16 -19.07
CA ALA A 20 -13.85 26.34 -20.27
C ALA A 20 -13.81 24.84 -19.94
N ILE A 21 -13.02 24.43 -18.94
CA ILE A 21 -12.96 23.04 -18.47
C ILE A 21 -14.33 22.60 -17.94
N SER A 22 -14.99 23.44 -17.13
CA SER A 22 -16.33 23.14 -16.60
C SER A 22 -17.37 22.96 -17.71
N ALA A 23 -17.34 23.77 -18.76
CA ALA A 23 -18.23 23.63 -19.90
C ALA A 23 -18.02 22.30 -20.64
N VAL A 24 -16.77 21.94 -20.92
CA VAL A 24 -16.42 20.65 -21.56
C VAL A 24 -16.83 19.47 -20.68
N LEU A 25 -16.58 19.54 -19.37
CA LEU A 25 -17.00 18.50 -18.42
C LEU A 25 -18.53 18.35 -18.39
N ALA A 26 -19.27 19.45 -18.41
CA ALA A 26 -20.74 19.42 -18.45
C ALA A 26 -21.24 18.73 -19.73
N GLU A 27 -20.64 19.03 -20.89
CA GLU A 27 -20.98 18.40 -22.16
C GLU A 27 -20.69 16.89 -22.17
N ILE A 28 -19.49 16.49 -21.72
CA ILE A 28 -19.08 15.09 -21.64
C ILE A 28 -20.01 14.32 -20.69
N ASN A 29 -20.28 14.87 -19.50
CA ASN A 29 -21.15 14.22 -18.52
C ASN A 29 -22.60 14.10 -18.99
N ALA A 30 -23.08 15.04 -19.80
CA ALA A 30 -24.43 15.00 -20.38
C ALA A 30 -24.54 14.07 -21.61
N THR A 31 -23.42 13.64 -22.19
CA THR A 31 -23.39 12.91 -23.46
C THR A 31 -22.75 11.53 -23.31
N PRO A 32 -23.53 10.44 -23.17
CA PRO A 32 -23.01 9.09 -22.93
C PRO A 32 -21.96 8.61 -23.93
N ALA A 33 -22.08 8.96 -25.21
CA ALA A 33 -21.11 8.59 -26.24
C ALA A 33 -19.75 9.29 -26.06
N LEU A 34 -19.76 10.57 -25.64
CA LEU A 34 -18.52 11.30 -25.34
C LEU A 34 -17.87 10.77 -24.07
N LEU A 35 -18.68 10.45 -23.06
CA LEU A 35 -18.19 9.84 -21.82
C LEU A 35 -17.57 8.46 -22.08
N ASP A 36 -18.21 7.60 -22.89
CA ASP A 36 -17.65 6.31 -23.27
C ASP A 36 -16.34 6.48 -24.06
N ALA A 37 -16.32 7.35 -25.08
CA ALA A 37 -15.11 7.64 -25.84
C ALA A 37 -13.95 8.15 -24.97
N LEU A 38 -14.25 8.94 -23.92
CA LEU A 38 -13.26 9.36 -22.94
C LEU A 38 -12.76 8.19 -22.09
N LEU A 39 -13.67 7.33 -21.61
CA LEU A 39 -13.34 6.16 -20.79
C LEU A 39 -12.50 5.14 -21.56
N GLN A 40 -12.77 4.92 -22.86
CA GLN A 40 -11.97 4.02 -23.71
C GLN A 40 -10.52 4.48 -23.91
N ARG A 41 -10.18 5.73 -23.55
CA ARG A 41 -8.82 6.28 -23.64
C ARG A 41 -8.04 6.15 -22.33
N GLN A 42 -8.65 5.66 -21.26
CA GLN A 42 -8.00 5.55 -19.95
C GLN A 42 -7.18 4.27 -19.84
N HIS A 43 -6.15 4.30 -18.99
CA HIS A 43 -5.36 3.10 -18.64
C HIS A 43 -6.08 2.16 -17.65
N TYR A 44 -7.28 2.53 -17.23
CA TYR A 44 -8.14 1.74 -16.37
C TYR A 44 -9.50 1.55 -17.05
N ARG A 45 -10.18 0.46 -16.71
CA ARG A 45 -11.56 0.20 -17.13
C ARG A 45 -12.45 0.15 -15.90
N LEU A 46 -13.49 0.97 -15.89
CA LEU A 46 -14.54 0.88 -14.89
C LEU A 46 -15.48 -0.27 -15.28
N THR A 47 -15.72 -1.19 -14.35
CA THR A 47 -16.62 -2.33 -14.55
C THR A 47 -17.57 -2.47 -13.36
N LEU A 48 -18.62 -3.27 -13.52
CA LEU A 48 -19.53 -3.55 -12.43
C LEU A 48 -18.81 -4.36 -11.34
N TRP A 49 -19.09 -4.04 -10.07
CA TRP A 49 -18.35 -4.55 -8.91
C TRP A 49 -18.32 -6.09 -8.78
N ASN A 50 -19.32 -6.79 -9.33
CA ASN A 50 -19.42 -8.25 -9.30
C ASN A 50 -18.66 -8.96 -10.44
N HIS A 51 -18.07 -8.22 -11.39
CA HIS A 51 -17.19 -8.78 -12.43
C HIS A 51 -15.75 -9.00 -11.92
N GLY A 52 -15.48 -8.67 -10.65
CA GLY A 52 -14.14 -8.74 -10.09
C GLY A 52 -13.49 -10.12 -10.19
N ASP A 53 -14.27 -11.19 -10.05
CA ASP A 53 -13.69 -12.54 -10.01
C ASP A 53 -13.27 -13.10 -11.38
N THR A 54 -13.72 -12.49 -12.47
CA THR A 54 -13.40 -12.93 -13.84
C THR A 54 -12.54 -11.94 -14.62
N GLU A 55 -12.55 -10.65 -14.27
CA GLU A 55 -11.92 -9.60 -15.08
C GLU A 55 -10.76 -8.85 -14.40
N LEU A 56 -10.47 -9.13 -13.12
CA LEU A 56 -9.41 -8.42 -12.41
C LEU A 56 -8.02 -8.86 -12.89
N ASN A 57 -7.19 -7.85 -13.21
CA ASN A 57 -5.84 -8.03 -13.74
C ASN A 57 -4.73 -7.59 -12.75
N TYR A 58 -5.06 -7.43 -11.47
CA TYR A 58 -4.10 -7.13 -10.41
C TYR A 58 -4.34 -8.02 -9.18
N ARG A 59 -3.27 -8.25 -8.42
CA ARG A 59 -3.32 -9.02 -7.16
C ARG A 59 -3.98 -8.21 -6.05
N ARG A 60 -4.84 -8.85 -5.27
CA ARG A 60 -5.60 -8.25 -4.17
C ARG A 60 -5.26 -8.86 -2.81
N PHE A 61 -5.67 -8.18 -1.75
CA PHE A 61 -5.79 -8.79 -0.42
C PHE A 61 -7.11 -9.55 -0.32
N PHE A 62 -7.03 -10.88 -0.27
CA PHE A 62 -8.20 -11.78 -0.41
C PHE A 62 -9.08 -11.39 -1.61
N ASN A 63 -10.40 -11.30 -1.41
CA ASN A 63 -11.39 -10.91 -2.42
C ASN A 63 -11.75 -9.41 -2.35
N ILE A 64 -10.99 -8.59 -1.62
CA ILE A 64 -11.29 -7.16 -1.44
C ILE A 64 -10.77 -6.35 -2.64
N ILE A 65 -11.69 -5.88 -3.50
CA ILE A 65 -11.35 -5.15 -4.74
C ILE A 65 -10.66 -3.80 -4.53
N THR A 66 -10.87 -3.17 -3.38
CA THR A 66 -10.31 -1.85 -3.06
C THR A 66 -8.87 -1.92 -2.53
N LEU A 67 -8.31 -3.11 -2.30
CA LEU A 67 -6.95 -3.31 -1.78
C LEU A 67 -6.06 -3.99 -2.81
N ALA A 68 -5.22 -3.21 -3.49
CA ALA A 68 -4.23 -3.70 -4.44
C ALA A 68 -2.91 -4.08 -3.75
N GLY A 69 -2.36 -5.25 -4.09
CA GLY A 69 -1.11 -5.74 -3.53
C GLY A 69 0.10 -4.98 -4.07
N LEU A 70 1.06 -4.66 -3.20
CA LEU A 70 2.34 -4.09 -3.59
C LEU A 70 3.36 -5.16 -3.97
N ARG A 71 4.32 -4.77 -4.81
CA ARG A 71 5.43 -5.61 -5.28
C ARG A 71 6.68 -5.39 -4.42
N LEU A 72 6.62 -5.81 -3.15
CA LEU A 72 7.71 -5.58 -2.18
C LEU A 72 9.01 -6.36 -2.51
N GLU A 73 8.99 -7.24 -3.50
CA GLU A 73 10.20 -7.83 -4.07
C GLU A 73 11.04 -6.82 -4.87
N ASP A 74 10.43 -5.75 -5.44
CA ASP A 74 11.16 -4.63 -6.05
C ASP A 74 11.69 -3.70 -4.94
N GLU A 75 13.01 -3.48 -4.95
CA GLU A 75 13.71 -2.69 -3.92
C GLU A 75 13.24 -1.23 -3.85
N ARG A 76 12.84 -0.64 -4.98
CA ARG A 76 12.32 0.73 -5.00
C ARG A 76 10.96 0.80 -4.31
N VAL A 77 10.09 -0.16 -4.59
CA VAL A 77 8.76 -0.23 -3.95
C VAL A 77 8.91 -0.45 -2.45
N LEU A 78 9.83 -1.32 -2.02
CA LEU A 78 10.14 -1.50 -0.61
C LEU A 78 10.64 -0.21 0.03
N ALA A 79 11.63 0.45 -0.59
CA ALA A 79 12.23 1.68 -0.06
C ALA A 79 11.19 2.80 0.07
N ASP A 80 10.37 3.02 -0.96
CA ASP A 80 9.35 4.05 -0.98
C ASP A 80 8.25 3.79 0.07
N SER A 81 7.75 2.54 0.12
CA SER A 81 6.71 2.16 1.08
C SER A 81 7.18 2.19 2.54
N HIS A 82 8.47 1.94 2.80
CA HIS A 82 9.04 1.92 4.14
C HIS A 82 9.78 3.21 4.52
N ALA A 83 9.80 4.25 3.67
CA ALA A 83 10.57 5.47 3.91
C ALA A 83 10.23 6.14 5.26
N LEU A 84 8.96 6.22 5.62
CA LEU A 84 8.55 6.81 6.91
C LEU A 84 8.92 5.90 8.09
N ILE A 85 8.72 4.59 7.95
CA ILE A 85 9.06 3.59 8.98
C ILE A 85 10.56 3.65 9.26
N ARG A 86 11.38 3.68 8.20
CA ARG A 86 12.83 3.85 8.28
C ARG A 86 13.21 5.09 9.07
N ARG A 87 12.63 6.25 8.75
CA ARG A 87 12.91 7.49 9.49
C ARG A 87 12.57 7.35 10.98
N TRP A 88 11.47 6.69 11.32
CA TRP A 88 11.11 6.48 12.72
C TRP A 88 12.04 5.50 13.44
N LEU A 89 12.52 4.45 12.77
CA LEU A 89 13.54 3.54 13.29
C LEU A 89 14.87 4.27 13.54
N GLU A 90 15.34 5.05 12.56
CA GLU A 90 16.59 5.83 12.65
C GLU A 90 16.53 6.87 13.78
N GLN A 91 15.34 7.45 14.02
CA GLN A 91 15.10 8.37 15.14
C GLN A 91 14.91 7.66 16.49
N GLY A 92 14.95 6.32 16.53
CA GLY A 92 14.72 5.54 17.75
C GLY A 92 13.30 5.66 18.31
N ARG A 93 12.31 5.98 17.49
CA ARG A 93 10.90 6.19 17.90
C ARG A 93 10.07 4.92 17.94
N LEU A 94 10.62 3.80 17.48
CA LEU A 94 9.97 2.51 17.42
C LEU A 94 10.84 1.45 18.08
N GLU A 95 10.28 0.67 18.99
CA GLU A 95 10.96 -0.46 19.61
C GLU A 95 10.92 -1.71 18.72
N GLY A 96 9.97 -1.78 17.78
CA GLY A 96 9.79 -2.89 16.86
C GLY A 96 8.65 -2.73 15.87
N LEU A 97 8.46 -3.75 15.04
CA LEU A 97 7.51 -3.80 13.94
C LEU A 97 6.68 -5.09 14.01
N ARG A 98 5.36 -4.98 13.79
CA ARG A 98 4.48 -6.12 13.52
C ARG A 98 4.06 -6.08 12.05
N ILE A 99 4.33 -7.15 11.33
CA ILE A 99 4.05 -7.27 9.89
C ILE A 99 2.72 -7.98 9.71
N ASP A 100 1.83 -7.29 9.01
CA ASP A 100 0.52 -7.80 8.62
C ASP A 100 0.64 -8.71 7.40
N HIS A 101 -0.13 -9.80 7.39
CA HIS A 101 -0.34 -10.69 6.26
C HIS A 101 0.93 -11.07 5.47
N VAL A 102 1.93 -11.57 6.19
CA VAL A 102 3.26 -11.85 5.61
C VAL A 102 3.19 -12.90 4.49
N ASP A 103 2.23 -13.82 4.56
CA ASP A 103 2.01 -14.87 3.56
C ASP A 103 1.41 -14.34 2.25
N GLY A 104 0.90 -13.11 2.23
CA GLY A 104 0.47 -12.42 1.01
C GLY A 104 1.62 -11.88 0.17
N LEU A 105 2.88 -11.98 0.62
CA LEU A 105 4.04 -11.50 -0.13
C LEU A 105 4.52 -12.52 -1.16
N GLN A 106 5.10 -12.02 -2.26
CA GLN A 106 5.67 -12.89 -3.30
C GLN A 106 6.87 -13.70 -2.76
N ASN A 107 7.71 -13.06 -1.94
CA ASN A 107 8.84 -13.71 -1.26
C ASN A 107 8.95 -13.18 0.18
N PRO A 108 8.23 -13.81 1.13
CA PRO A 108 8.22 -13.37 2.53
C PRO A 108 9.60 -13.39 3.19
N GLU A 109 10.44 -14.37 2.87
CA GLU A 109 11.78 -14.50 3.46
C GLU A 109 12.70 -13.34 3.05
N GLN A 110 12.73 -13.02 1.76
CA GLN A 110 13.52 -11.89 1.25
C GLN A 110 13.04 -10.57 1.87
N TYR A 111 11.72 -10.37 1.97
CA TYR A 111 11.15 -9.19 2.60
C TYR A 111 11.62 -9.06 4.06
N LEU A 112 11.53 -10.14 4.84
CA LEU A 112 11.91 -10.14 6.26
C LEU A 112 13.42 -9.96 6.45
N GLN A 113 14.25 -10.47 5.53
CA GLN A 113 15.69 -10.21 5.54
C GLN A 113 15.99 -8.73 5.34
N ARG A 114 15.41 -8.10 4.30
CA ARG A 114 15.58 -6.67 4.04
C ARG A 114 15.04 -5.81 5.18
N LEU A 115 13.93 -6.24 5.81
CA LEU A 115 13.38 -5.56 6.97
C LEU A 115 14.28 -5.68 8.20
N ARG A 116 14.94 -6.83 8.41
CA ARG A 116 15.94 -7.01 9.46
C ARG A 116 17.15 -6.11 9.26
N GLU A 117 17.60 -5.93 8.02
CA GLU A 117 18.66 -4.98 7.67
C GLU A 117 18.25 -3.53 8.00
N LEU A 118 16.97 -3.19 7.76
CA LEU A 118 16.40 -1.88 8.10
C LEU A 118 16.26 -1.66 9.63
N ALA A 119 15.96 -2.73 10.37
CA ALA A 119 15.66 -2.71 11.80
C ALA A 119 16.56 -3.72 12.57
N PRO A 120 17.88 -3.50 12.62
CA PRO A 120 18.84 -4.51 13.07
C PRO A 120 18.70 -4.85 14.55
N ARG A 121 18.22 -3.93 15.39
CA ARG A 121 18.09 -4.11 16.84
C ARG A 121 16.65 -4.17 17.34
N ASN A 122 15.69 -3.80 16.52
CA ASN A 122 14.29 -3.71 16.90
C ASN A 122 13.63 -5.10 16.83
N TRP A 123 12.62 -5.36 17.65
CA TRP A 123 11.89 -6.63 17.52
C TRP A 123 11.04 -6.62 16.24
N ILE A 124 10.90 -7.79 15.60
CA ILE A 124 10.03 -7.96 14.43
C ILE A 124 9.11 -9.14 14.74
N ALA A 125 7.80 -8.92 14.64
CA ALA A 125 6.78 -9.95 14.72
C ALA A 125 6.05 -10.03 13.38
N VAL A 126 5.54 -11.21 13.04
CA VAL A 126 4.76 -11.44 11.81
C VAL A 126 3.43 -12.05 12.18
N GLU A 127 2.36 -11.59 11.54
CA GLU A 127 1.08 -12.28 11.52
C GLU A 127 1.19 -13.48 10.57
N LYS A 128 1.03 -14.67 11.13
CA LYS A 128 1.00 -15.92 10.36
C LYS A 128 0.08 -16.92 11.05
N ILE A 129 -0.82 -17.53 10.29
CA ILE A 129 -1.64 -18.64 10.76
C ILE A 129 -0.85 -19.91 10.51
N LEU A 130 -0.53 -20.64 11.58
CA LEU A 130 0.13 -21.94 11.51
C LEU A 130 -0.90 -23.06 11.56
N GLN A 131 -0.73 -24.07 10.71
CA GLN A 131 -1.48 -25.32 10.85
C GLN A 131 -0.91 -26.18 11.98
N SER A 132 -1.70 -27.16 12.43
CA SER A 132 -1.23 -28.12 13.44
C SER A 132 0.00 -28.88 12.94
N GLY A 133 1.09 -28.83 13.71
CA GLY A 133 2.38 -29.43 13.35
C GLY A 133 3.26 -28.57 12.42
N GLU A 134 2.78 -27.41 11.96
CA GLU A 134 3.58 -26.43 11.23
C GLU A 134 4.42 -25.61 12.23
N SER A 135 5.66 -25.32 11.88
CA SER A 135 6.55 -24.45 12.66
C SER A 135 7.07 -23.32 11.77
N LEU A 136 7.34 -22.17 12.39
CA LEU A 136 7.99 -21.08 11.68
C LEU A 136 9.41 -21.48 11.22
N PRO A 137 9.85 -21.00 10.04
CA PRO A 137 11.24 -21.16 9.64
C PRO A 137 12.18 -20.57 10.69
N SER A 138 13.24 -21.31 11.04
CA SER A 138 14.23 -20.94 12.07
C SER A 138 15.01 -19.63 11.79
N ARG A 139 14.90 -19.10 10.56
CA ARG A 139 15.45 -17.78 10.18
C ARG A 139 14.50 -16.62 10.49
N THR A 140 13.21 -16.87 10.60
CA THR A 140 12.16 -15.86 10.83
C THR A 140 11.93 -15.60 12.31
N ALA A 141 12.05 -16.62 13.16
CA ALA A 141 11.96 -16.51 14.61
C ALA A 141 13.34 -16.22 15.22
N ARG A 142 13.78 -14.96 15.25
CA ARG A 142 15.01 -14.59 15.94
C ARG A 142 14.87 -13.25 16.68
N ARG A 143 14.96 -13.30 18.02
CA ARG A 143 15.34 -12.17 18.86
C ARG A 143 16.86 -12.16 19.04
N SER A 144 17.42 -10.96 19.16
CA SER A 144 18.85 -10.70 19.31
C SER A 144 19.39 -10.89 20.74
N ASP A 145 18.60 -11.41 21.68
CA ASP A 145 18.92 -11.44 23.12
C ASP A 145 18.95 -12.84 23.79
N GLY A 146 18.78 -13.94 23.03
CA GLY A 146 19.05 -15.30 23.50
C GLY A 146 18.16 -15.81 24.65
N ARG A 147 17.01 -15.18 24.92
CA ARG A 147 16.00 -15.69 25.85
C ARG A 147 14.78 -16.20 25.09
N GLU A 148 14.31 -17.40 25.42
CA GLU A 148 12.99 -17.87 25.00
C GLU A 148 11.93 -16.93 25.58
N THR A 149 11.37 -16.07 24.74
CA THR A 149 10.11 -15.42 25.06
C THR A 149 9.00 -16.40 24.71
N SER A 150 8.16 -16.72 25.69
CA SER A 150 6.84 -17.27 25.49
C SER A 150 6.16 -16.59 24.32
N ASP A 151 6.00 -17.36 23.25
CA ASP A 151 5.47 -16.96 21.97
C ASP A 151 4.11 -16.27 22.13
N ARG A 152 4.11 -14.94 22.04
CA ARG A 152 2.90 -14.18 21.76
C ARG A 152 2.81 -13.98 20.25
N PHE A 153 2.41 -15.05 19.57
CA PHE A 153 1.82 -14.96 18.24
C PHE A 153 0.43 -14.35 18.40
N LEU A 154 0.22 -13.14 17.90
CA LEU A 154 -1.12 -12.60 17.74
C LEU A 154 -1.72 -13.24 16.49
N CYS A 155 -2.68 -14.12 16.75
CA CYS A 155 -3.79 -14.46 15.86
C CYS A 155 -4.45 -13.16 15.37
#